data_AF-A0A1R4HJZ5-F1
#
_entry.id   AF-A0A1R4HJZ5-F1
#
_cell.length_a   1.000
_cell.length_b   1.000
_cell.length_c   1.000
_cell.angle_alpha   90.00
_cell.angle_beta   90.00
_cell.angle_gamma   90.00
#
_symmetry.space_group_name_H-M   'P 1'
#
loop_
_entity.id
_entity.type
_entity.pdbx_description
1 polymer ?
#
loop_
_entity_poly.entity_id
_entity_poly.type
_entity_poly.pdbx_seq_one_letter_code
_entity_poly.pdbx_strand_id
1 'polypeptide(L)' 'MRQFSPEWTVPSKIEQNPMIWMITVNGMIVDVRYMPLEVQEIAYKKGLIPYIPGNNKNSPE' A
#
# COMPACT_ATOMS: atom_id res chain seq x y z
N MET A 1 3.46 -26.86 -0.60
CA MET A 1 3.09 -25.43 -0.78
C MET A 1 3.32 -24.72 0.54
N ARG A 2 4.35 -23.86 0.66
CA ARG A 2 4.56 -23.06 1.87
C ARG A 2 3.69 -21.83 1.77
N GLN A 3 2.73 -21.75 2.69
CA GLN A 3 1.92 -20.56 2.92
C GLN A 3 2.88 -19.45 3.36
N PHE A 4 2.89 -18.33 2.64
CA PHE A 4 3.71 -17.17 3.00
C PHE A 4 3.16 -16.60 4.31
N SER A 5 3.75 -16.99 5.44
CA SER A 5 3.45 -16.39 6.73
C SER A 5 3.75 -14.89 6.66
N PRO A 6 2.77 -14.01 6.94
CA PRO A 6 2.90 -12.57 6.75
C PRO A 6 4.04 -11.95 7.57
N GLU A 7 4.45 -12.61 8.66
CA GLU A 7 5.48 -12.17 9.60
C GLU A 7 6.91 -12.18 9.03
N TRP A 8 7.17 -12.87 7.91
CA TRP A 8 8.48 -12.90 7.22
C TRP A 8 8.42 -12.47 5.76
N THR A 9 7.50 -11.55 5.45
CA THR A 9 7.44 -10.95 4.12
C THR A 9 8.48 -9.83 4.06
N VAL A 10 9.54 -10.03 3.26
CA VAL A 10 10.51 -8.97 2.92
C VAL A 10 9.74 -7.70 2.55
N PRO A 11 10.13 -6.49 2.99
CA PRO A 11 9.43 -5.24 2.67
C PRO A 11 9.13 -5.09 1.16
N SER A 12 10.05 -5.51 0.28
CA SER A 12 9.87 -5.53 -1.18
C SER A 12 8.77 -6.47 -1.71
N LYS A 13 8.21 -7.32 -0.86
CA LYS A 13 7.13 -8.26 -1.22
C LYS A 13 5.78 -7.84 -0.60
N ILE A 14 5.79 -6.87 0.31
CA ILE A 14 4.59 -6.13 0.75
C ILE A 14 4.03 -5.31 -0.42
N GLU A 15 4.90 -4.74 -1.27
CA GLU A 15 4.50 -4.07 -2.51
C GLU A 15 3.74 -4.99 -3.48
N GLN A 16 4.06 -6.29 -3.46
CA GLN A 16 3.45 -7.29 -4.32
C GLN A 16 2.10 -7.80 -3.80
N ASN A 17 1.72 -7.49 -2.56
CA ASN A 17 0.43 -7.90 -2.01
C ASN A 17 -0.58 -6.74 -2.08
N PRO A 18 -1.42 -6.65 -3.13
CA PRO A 18 -2.35 -5.55 -3.33
C PRO A 18 -3.38 -5.41 -2.20
N MET A 19 -3.67 -6.49 -1.45
CA MET A 19 -4.61 -6.45 -0.34
C MET A 19 -4.17 -5.56 0.83
N ILE A 20 -2.86 -5.36 1.02
CA ILE A 20 -2.32 -4.51 2.09
C ILE A 20 -2.57 -3.02 1.81
N TRP A 21 -2.73 -2.68 0.53
CA TRP A 21 -2.85 -1.30 0.04
C TRP A 21 -4.30 -0.89 -0.22
N MET A 22 -5.23 -1.84 -0.13
CA MET A 22 -6.66 -1.57 -0.27
C MET A 22 -7.22 -1.00 1.03
N ILE A 23 -7.61 0.27 0.99
CA ILE A 23 -8.22 0.97 2.13
C ILE A 23 -9.62 1.42 1.78
N THR A 24 -10.49 1.55 2.78
CA THR A 24 -11.82 2.13 2.59
C THR A 24 -11.74 3.64 2.77
N VAL A 25 -11.93 4.40 1.69
CA VAL A 25 -12.04 5.87 1.70
C VAL A 25 -13.48 6.22 1.36
N ASN A 26 -14.17 6.91 2.27
CA ASN A 26 -15.57 7.32 2.10
C ASN A 26 -16.53 6.17 1.71
N GLY A 27 -16.28 4.96 2.22
CA GLY A 27 -17.11 3.77 1.93
C GLY A 27 -16.76 3.04 0.63
N MET A 28 -15.77 3.51 -0.13
CA MET A 28 -15.24 2.81 -1.32
C MET A 28 -13.88 2.21 -1.03
N ILE A 29 -13.67 0.96 -1.44
CA ILE A 29 -12.37 0.32 -1.32
C ILE A 29 -11.50 0.76 -2.50
N VAL A 30 -10.41 1.45 -2.19
CA VAL A 30 -9.49 2.02 -3.17
C VAL A 30 -8.07 1.57 -2.86
N ASP A 31 -7.25 1.45 -3.91
CA ASP A 31 -5.82 1.21 -3.75
C ASP A 31 -5.12 2.53 -3.45
N VAL A 32 -4.57 2.64 -2.24
CA VAL A 32 -3.91 3.84 -1.71
C VAL A 32 -2.66 4.25 -2.51
N ARG A 33 -2.03 3.34 -3.26
CA ARG A 33 -0.81 3.63 -4.04
C ARG A 33 -1.08 4.58 -5.19
N TYR A 34 -2.31 4.56 -5.72
CA TYR A 34 -2.77 5.45 -6.79
C TYR A 34 -3.45 6.73 -6.27
N MET A 35 -3.62 6.85 -4.94
CA MET A 35 -4.25 8.01 -4.33
C MET A 35 -3.23 9.15 -4.12
N PRO A 36 -3.70 10.41 -3.97
CA PRO A 36 -2.83 11.55 -3.67
C PRO A 36 -2.00 11.34 -2.40
N LEU A 37 -0.83 11.99 -2.33
CA LEU A 37 0.09 11.87 -1.19
C LEU A 37 -0.58 12.19 0.15
N GLU A 38 -1.48 13.19 0.17
CA GLU A 38 -2.24 13.56 1.36
C GLU A 38 -3.10 12.38 1.89
N VAL A 39 -3.70 11.60 1.00
CA VAL A 39 -4.47 10.40 1.36
C VAL A 39 -3.55 9.29 1.86
N GLN A 40 -2.37 9.12 1.23
CA GLN A 40 -1.37 8.15 1.67
C GLN A 40 -0.83 8.50 3.08
N GLU A 41 -0.57 9.78 3.35
CA GLU A 41 -0.16 10.27 4.67
C GLU A 41 -1.23 10.05 5.73
N ILE A 42 -2.51 10.30 5.40
CA ILE A 42 -3.62 10.02 6.32
C ILE A 42 -3.72 8.52 6.60
N ALA A 43 -3.59 7.68 5.56
CA ALA A 43 -3.63 6.22 5.72
C ALA A 43 -2.46 5.71 6.58
N TYR A 44 -1.27 6.27 6.39
CA TYR A 44 -0.09 5.96 7.19
C TYR A 44 -0.23 6.42 8.65
N LYS A 45 -0.68 7.66 8.87
CA LYS A 45 -0.98 8.20 10.22
C LYS A 45 -2.02 7.37 10.95
N LYS A 46 -2.97 6.78 10.22
CA LYS A 46 -3.98 5.86 10.76
C LYS A 46 -3.47 4.42 10.96
N GLY A 47 -2.24 4.11 10.54
CA GLY A 47 -1.67 2.77 10.61
C GLY A 47 -2.31 1.76 9.63
N LEU A 48 -3.02 2.24 8.60
CA LEU A 48 -3.67 1.40 7.59
C LEU A 48 -2.66 0.84 6.58
N ILE A 49 -1.54 1.54 6.38
CA ILE A 49 -0.46 1.13 5.49
C ILE A 49 0.87 1.14 6.26
N PRO A 50 1.81 0.24 5.93
CA PRO A 50 3.07 0.13 6.66
C PRO A 50 4.06 1.28 6.38
N TYR A 51 3.95 1.94 5.22
CA TYR A 51 4.73 3.12 4.84
C TYR A 51 4.05 3.84 3.68
N ILE A 52 4.44 5.09 3.41
CA ILE A 52 3.93 5.90 2.30
C ILE A 52 4.73 5.51 1.03
N PRO A 53 4.11 4.91 0.01
CA PRO A 53 4.82 4.42 -1.18
C PRO A 53 5.32 5.55 -2.10
N GLY A 54 5.00 6.81 -1.81
CA GLY A 54 5.82 7.97 -2.20
C GLY A 54 6.25 7.96 -3.66
N ASN A 55 5.29 8.03 -4.59
CA ASN A 55 5.48 8.44 -5.97
C ASN A 55 6.75 7.88 -6.68
N ASN A 56 6.70 6.62 -7.13
CA ASN A 56 7.50 6.19 -8.29
C ASN A 56 6.98 6.93 -9.54
N LYS A 57 7.40 8.20 -9.71
CA LYS A 57 7.44 8.86 -11.02
C LYS A 57 8.56 8.19 -11.81
N ASN A 58 8.24 7.08 -12.46
CA ASN A 58 8.93 6.44 -13.59
C ASN A 58 7.91 5.39 -14.07
N SER A 59 7.24 5.48 -15.22
CA SER A 59 7.70 5.91 -16.55
C SER A 59 6.47 6.36 -17.40
N PRO A 60 6.66 6.91 -18.61
CA PRO A 60 7.00 6.06 -19.75
C PRO A 60 8.20 6.60 -20.52
N GLU A 61 9.07 5.68 -20.92
CA GLU A 61 9.91 5.82 -22.12
C GLU A 61 9.14 5.23 -23.30
#